data_AF-A0A9E6ASW0-F1
#
_entry.id   AF-A0A9E6ASW0-F1
#
_cell.length_a   1.000
_cell.length_b   1.000
_cell.length_c   1.000
_cell.angle_alpha   90.00
_cell.angle_beta   90.00
_cell.angle_gamma   90.00
#
_symmetry.space_group_name_H-M   'P 1'
#
loop_
_entity.id
_entity.type
_entity.pdbx_description
1 polymer ?
#
loop_
_entity_poly.entity_id
_entity_poly.type
_entity_poly.pdbx_seq_one_letter_code
_entity_poly.pdbx_strand_id
1 'polypeptide(L)'
;MAEVSTAGEVNVEDQFVGNIFGLKFELDATEDQAQEKALKSASMKEVSLEINRRVDQIITEEKSQLSIDDKGQICWGEFPIARIEAGDVTLNPYSSIIENDYLSSADEARLNDFVKKWLKAEIETHLSSLLKLNDPDNVTGLARGVAFQLVENYGILVRDEVNDDIKALDQESRKQLRRFGVRFGAYHVFIPQLLKPAPTRLLMLLAALKIAKDNGSALTVPPHPGQGLTSVALDPTMSHNYYQTAGFRKCVNRAVRIDMLERLADLIRDVLYWKPQAATKAVNVVKPEAMVDTKPDETMTEDVKAETPNTDNAEVVKAVVEVITPERPLGAHISGGFTVTPNMMSLVGCSGDDFSNILTTIGYRMTKIEIEKIDAVAANDSSDVDVDTDADKAEIQTHDEVWFPAKKRQVAHNHRAGKKKFDAKQQNKRKFTKFDKNKNQSKTVKKSKPTIAPKNSPFAALMALKNKM
;
A
#
# COMPACT_ATOMS: atom_id res chain seq x y z
N MET A 1 -15.77 -36.87 41.66
CA MET A 1 -15.65 -35.40 41.53
C MET A 1 -14.97 -35.10 40.21
N ALA A 2 -15.31 -33.99 39.56
CA ALA A 2 -14.62 -33.59 38.35
C ALA A 2 -13.39 -32.73 38.70
N GLU A 3 -12.31 -32.90 37.95
CA GLU A 3 -11.06 -32.16 38.13
C GLU A 3 -10.53 -31.71 36.77
N VAL A 4 -9.92 -30.53 36.72
CA VAL A 4 -9.29 -29.99 35.50
C VAL A 4 -7.80 -29.83 35.75
N SER A 5 -6.98 -30.44 34.89
CA SER A 5 -5.52 -30.35 34.98
C SER A 5 -5.01 -29.03 34.41
N THR A 6 -3.77 -28.66 34.75
CA THR A 6 -3.09 -27.48 34.19
C THR A 6 -2.91 -27.58 32.66
N ALA A 7 -2.90 -28.80 32.10
CA ALA A 7 -2.85 -29.04 30.66
C ALA A 7 -4.22 -28.87 29.97
N GLY A 8 -5.30 -28.66 30.73
CA GLY A 8 -6.66 -28.52 30.23
C GLY A 8 -7.42 -29.84 30.10
N GLU A 9 -6.90 -30.94 30.64
CA GLU A 9 -7.58 -32.23 30.68
C GLU A 9 -8.68 -32.20 31.74
N VAL A 10 -9.85 -32.75 31.43
CA VAL A 10 -11.01 -32.80 32.33
C VAL A 10 -11.28 -34.26 32.68
N ASN A 11 -11.22 -34.58 33.97
CA ASN A 11 -11.52 -35.89 34.52
C ASN A 11 -12.79 -35.84 35.37
N VAL A 12 -13.61 -36.89 35.38
CA VAL A 12 -14.77 -37.07 36.25
C VAL A 12 -14.64 -38.44 36.90
N GLU A 13 -14.51 -38.48 38.24
CA GLU A 13 -14.37 -39.76 38.98
C GLU A 13 -13.18 -40.62 38.50
N ASP A 14 -12.01 -39.99 38.32
CA ASP A 14 -10.79 -40.61 37.79
C ASP A 14 -10.87 -41.12 36.34
N GLN A 15 -11.97 -40.86 35.65
CA GLN A 15 -12.13 -41.13 34.22
C GLN A 15 -11.90 -39.86 33.39
N PHE A 16 -11.08 -39.97 32.35
CA PHE A 16 -10.87 -38.91 31.37
C PHE A 16 -12.13 -38.64 30.54
N VAL A 17 -12.51 -37.36 30.43
CA VAL A 17 -13.76 -36.92 29.79
C VAL A 17 -13.50 -36.06 28.56
N GLY A 18 -12.42 -35.26 28.54
CA GLY A 18 -12.12 -34.40 27.40
C GLY A 18 -11.06 -33.34 27.69
N ASN A 19 -10.93 -32.39 26.78
CA ASN A 19 -9.92 -31.32 26.82
C ASN A 19 -10.53 -29.93 26.64
N ILE A 20 -9.96 -28.93 27.29
CA ILE A 20 -10.29 -27.52 27.10
C ILE A 20 -9.20 -26.84 26.26
N PHE A 21 -9.55 -26.51 25.02
CA PHE A 21 -8.73 -25.78 24.05
C PHE A 21 -9.13 -24.30 24.01
N GLY A 22 -8.30 -23.42 24.59
CA GLY A 22 -8.65 -22.01 24.78
C GLY A 22 -9.89 -21.89 25.67
N LEU A 23 -11.02 -21.47 25.10
CA LEU A 23 -12.32 -21.44 25.80
C LEU A 23 -13.24 -22.61 25.40
N LYS A 24 -12.88 -23.42 24.41
CA LYS A 24 -13.72 -24.50 23.90
C LYS A 24 -13.45 -25.80 24.65
N PHE A 25 -14.49 -26.44 25.15
CA PHE A 25 -14.40 -27.80 25.69
C PHE A 25 -14.79 -28.82 24.60
N GLU A 26 -13.92 -29.80 24.40
CA GLU A 26 -14.12 -30.92 23.48
C GLU A 26 -14.14 -32.22 24.30
N LEU A 27 -15.28 -32.91 24.24
CA LEU A 27 -15.46 -34.24 24.83
C LEU A 27 -14.66 -35.27 24.04
N ASP A 28 -14.10 -36.25 24.76
CA ASP A 28 -13.48 -37.40 24.12
C ASP A 28 -14.54 -38.27 23.42
N ALA A 29 -14.14 -38.95 22.34
CA ALA A 29 -15.08 -39.66 21.49
C ALA A 29 -15.70 -40.87 22.21
N THR A 30 -17.01 -40.85 22.44
CA THR A 30 -17.77 -41.98 22.98
C THR A 30 -18.84 -42.45 22.00
N GLU A 31 -19.01 -43.76 21.83
CA GLU A 31 -20.04 -44.33 20.91
C GLU A 31 -21.48 -44.18 21.44
N ASP A 32 -21.65 -43.89 22.74
CA ASP A 32 -22.95 -43.77 23.40
C ASP A 32 -23.34 -42.30 23.69
N GLN A 33 -24.37 -41.82 23.00
CA GLN A 33 -24.94 -40.46 23.20
C GLN A 33 -25.51 -40.23 24.61
N ALA A 34 -25.99 -41.28 25.28
CA ALA A 34 -26.50 -41.15 26.65
C ALA A 34 -25.35 -40.92 27.63
N GLN A 35 -24.24 -41.64 27.43
CA GLN A 35 -23.01 -41.46 28.19
C GLN A 35 -22.39 -40.09 27.95
N GLU A 36 -22.36 -39.62 26.69
CA GLU A 36 -21.87 -38.28 26.33
C GLU A 36 -22.64 -37.18 27.08
N LYS A 37 -23.98 -37.26 27.10
CA LYS A 37 -24.81 -36.29 27.84
C LYS A 37 -24.59 -36.34 29.34
N ALA A 38 -24.44 -37.54 29.90
CA ALA A 38 -24.15 -37.72 31.32
C ALA A 38 -22.79 -37.10 31.70
N LEU A 39 -21.75 -37.36 30.91
CA LEU A 39 -20.42 -36.80 31.08
C LEU A 39 -20.40 -35.28 30.93
N LYS A 40 -21.10 -34.74 29.92
CA LYS A 40 -21.26 -33.29 29.72
C LYS A 40 -21.93 -32.63 30.93
N SER A 41 -22.98 -33.25 31.46
CA SER A 41 -23.67 -32.73 32.66
C SER A 41 -22.81 -32.85 33.92
N ALA A 42 -22.03 -33.92 34.06
CA ALA A 42 -21.21 -34.17 35.24
C ALA A 42 -19.97 -33.26 35.32
N SER A 43 -19.44 -32.84 34.17
CA SER A 43 -18.27 -31.95 34.06
C SER A 43 -18.63 -30.46 33.94
N MET A 44 -19.90 -30.12 33.72
CA MET A 44 -20.36 -28.76 33.39
C MET A 44 -19.85 -27.70 34.36
N LYS A 45 -19.95 -27.97 35.66
CA LYS A 45 -19.64 -26.99 36.70
C LYS A 45 -18.15 -26.66 36.73
N GLU A 46 -17.31 -27.68 36.67
CA GLU A 46 -15.85 -27.56 36.74
C GLU A 46 -15.27 -26.98 35.45
N VAL A 47 -15.80 -27.38 34.29
CA VAL A 47 -15.45 -26.77 32.99
C VAL A 47 -15.79 -25.28 32.97
N SER A 48 -16.98 -24.90 33.46
CA SER A 48 -17.39 -23.49 33.54
C SER A 48 -16.48 -22.68 34.46
N LEU A 49 -16.06 -23.26 35.59
CA LEU A 49 -15.15 -22.60 36.54
C LEU A 49 -13.76 -22.36 35.93
N GLU A 50 -13.22 -23.34 35.20
CA GLU A 50 -11.96 -23.17 34.48
C GLU A 50 -12.07 -22.16 33.33
N ILE A 51 -13.17 -22.17 32.57
CA ILE A 51 -13.40 -21.19 31.51
C ILE A 51 -13.45 -19.77 32.07
N ASN A 52 -14.12 -19.57 33.21
CA ASN A 52 -14.14 -18.26 33.88
C ASN A 52 -12.74 -17.82 34.31
N ARG A 53 -11.92 -18.74 34.84
CA ARG A 53 -10.51 -18.48 35.17
C ARG A 53 -9.71 -18.04 33.93
N ARG A 54 -9.92 -18.70 32.79
CA ARG A 54 -9.27 -18.35 31.51
C ARG A 54 -9.75 -17.02 30.95
N VAL A 55 -11.04 -16.68 31.11
CA VAL A 55 -11.56 -15.35 30.75
C VAL A 55 -10.90 -14.26 31.58
N ASP A 56 -10.79 -14.46 32.89
CA ASP A 56 -10.08 -13.51 33.76
C ASP A 56 -8.60 -13.37 33.37
N GLN A 57 -7.95 -14.47 32.99
CA GLN A 57 -6.59 -14.46 32.46
C GLN A 57 -6.49 -13.62 31.17
N ILE A 58 -7.36 -13.87 30.18
CA ILE A 58 -7.40 -13.14 28.91
C ILE A 58 -7.59 -11.64 29.12
N ILE A 59 -8.48 -11.25 30.05
CA ILE A 59 -8.81 -9.84 30.31
C ILE A 59 -7.70 -9.12 31.09
N THR A 60 -6.99 -9.85 31.95
CA THR A 60 -5.96 -9.28 32.84
C THR A 60 -4.58 -9.25 32.19
N GLU A 61 -4.27 -10.21 31.31
CA GLU A 61 -3.00 -10.25 30.61
C GLU A 61 -2.82 -9.03 29.70
N GLU A 62 -1.60 -8.46 29.70
CA GLU A 62 -1.25 -7.40 28.77
C GLU A 62 -1.44 -7.87 27.32
N LYS A 63 -1.70 -6.92 26.41
CA LYS A 63 -2.08 -7.10 24.99
C LYS A 63 -1.39 -8.20 24.18
N SER A 64 -0.26 -8.75 24.62
CA SER A 64 0.67 -9.58 23.86
C SER A 64 0.20 -10.99 23.48
N GLN A 65 -0.90 -11.50 24.02
CA GLN A 65 -1.34 -12.89 23.72
C GLN A 65 -2.44 -13.01 22.67
N LEU A 66 -3.10 -11.90 22.30
CA LEU A 66 -4.12 -11.93 21.26
C LEU A 66 -3.51 -11.68 19.89
N SER A 67 -4.02 -12.39 18.88
CA SER A 67 -3.62 -12.24 17.49
C SER A 67 -4.81 -12.38 16.54
N ILE A 68 -4.67 -11.93 15.30
CA ILE A 68 -5.66 -12.14 14.24
C ILE A 68 -5.10 -13.18 13.27
N ASP A 69 -5.86 -14.24 13.02
CA ASP A 69 -5.49 -15.28 12.07
C ASP A 69 -5.91 -14.93 10.62
N ASP A 70 -5.48 -15.75 9.66
CA ASP A 70 -5.80 -15.55 8.24
C ASP A 70 -7.29 -15.81 7.90
N LYS A 71 -8.08 -16.30 8.86
CA LYS A 71 -9.53 -16.52 8.74
C LYS A 71 -10.35 -15.40 9.37
N GLY A 72 -9.71 -14.32 9.84
CA GLY A 72 -10.39 -13.20 10.49
C GLY A 72 -10.92 -13.54 11.89
N GLN A 73 -10.29 -14.48 12.58
CA GLN A 73 -10.57 -14.83 13.97
C GLN A 73 -9.57 -14.15 14.89
N ILE A 74 -10.04 -13.77 16.08
CA ILE A 74 -9.18 -13.29 17.17
C ILE A 74 -8.86 -14.50 18.03
N CYS A 75 -7.58 -14.82 18.15
CA CYS A 75 -7.08 -16.00 18.83
C CYS A 75 -6.33 -15.62 20.11
N TRP A 76 -6.56 -16.38 21.18
CA TRP A 76 -5.72 -16.39 22.37
C TRP A 76 -4.72 -17.54 22.25
N GLY A 77 -3.46 -17.20 21.99
CA GLY A 77 -2.50 -18.16 21.47
C GLY A 77 -2.98 -18.71 20.12
N GLU A 78 -3.12 -20.03 20.02
CA GLU A 78 -3.61 -20.72 18.82
C GLU A 78 -5.14 -20.92 18.81
N PHE A 79 -5.83 -20.60 19.91
CA PHE A 79 -7.24 -20.92 20.08
C PHE A 79 -8.14 -19.72 19.75
N PRO A 80 -9.06 -19.85 18.77
CA PRO A 80 -9.95 -18.76 18.40
C PRO A 80 -11.01 -18.52 19.49
N ILE A 81 -11.18 -17.27 19.88
CA ILE A 81 -12.15 -16.84 20.90
C ILE A 81 -13.24 -15.91 20.35
N ALA A 82 -12.96 -15.21 19.25
CA ALA A 82 -13.91 -14.31 18.60
C ALA A 82 -13.71 -14.27 17.08
N ARG A 83 -14.70 -13.78 16.36
CA ARG A 83 -14.64 -13.52 14.91
C ARG A 83 -14.75 -12.03 14.65
N ILE A 84 -14.07 -11.57 13.62
CA ILE A 84 -14.18 -10.19 13.13
C ILE A 84 -15.24 -10.18 12.04
N GLU A 85 -16.18 -9.25 12.15
CA GLU A 85 -17.28 -9.04 11.21
C GLU A 85 -17.24 -7.64 10.63
N ALA A 86 -17.73 -7.52 9.40
CA ALA A 86 -17.74 -6.28 8.66
C ALA A 86 -18.73 -5.26 9.25
N GLY A 87 -18.20 -4.11 9.70
CA GLY A 87 -19.02 -2.97 10.11
C GLY A 87 -19.64 -2.23 8.92
N ASP A 88 -20.35 -1.15 9.19
CA ASP A 88 -20.93 -0.29 8.15
C ASP A 88 -19.87 0.60 7.48
N VAL A 89 -18.82 0.94 8.24
CA VAL A 89 -17.64 1.63 7.75
C VAL A 89 -16.49 0.63 7.72
N THR A 90 -15.78 0.53 6.60
CA THR A 90 -14.73 -0.48 6.38
C THR A 90 -13.62 -0.45 7.43
N LEU A 91 -13.25 0.74 7.93
CA LEU A 91 -12.23 0.89 8.98
C LEU A 91 -12.77 0.70 10.41
N ASN A 92 -14.03 0.31 10.58
CA ASN A 92 -14.68 0.11 11.88
C ASN A 92 -15.45 -1.23 11.92
N PRO A 93 -14.75 -2.37 11.86
CA PRO A 93 -15.35 -3.69 12.05
C PRO A 93 -15.82 -3.88 13.51
N TYR A 94 -16.58 -4.93 13.75
CA TYR A 94 -16.93 -5.36 15.11
C TYR A 94 -16.51 -6.81 15.35
N SER A 95 -16.42 -7.20 16.62
CA SER A 95 -16.09 -8.56 17.04
C SER A 95 -17.31 -9.27 17.61
N SER A 96 -17.46 -10.56 17.30
CA SER A 96 -18.45 -11.46 17.90
C SER A 96 -17.73 -12.60 18.61
N ILE A 97 -18.11 -12.90 19.86
CA ILE A 97 -17.53 -14.03 20.61
C ILE A 97 -17.99 -15.33 19.96
N ILE A 98 -17.09 -16.31 19.85
CA ILE A 98 -17.46 -17.64 19.36
C ILE A 98 -18.33 -18.31 20.42
N GLU A 99 -19.48 -18.83 19.99
CA GLU A 99 -20.49 -19.45 20.86
C GLU A 99 -19.87 -20.53 21.76
N ASN A 100 -20.23 -20.48 23.05
CA ASN A 100 -19.68 -21.34 24.08
C ASN A 100 -20.74 -21.64 25.16
N ASP A 101 -21.13 -22.90 25.27
CA ASP A 101 -22.15 -23.38 26.22
C ASP A 101 -21.78 -23.14 27.69
N TYR A 102 -20.49 -23.01 28.00
CA TYR A 102 -19.96 -22.95 29.36
C TYR A 102 -19.65 -21.53 29.82
N LEU A 103 -19.83 -20.53 28.95
CA LEU A 103 -19.56 -19.13 29.25
C LEU A 103 -20.79 -18.48 29.88
N SER A 104 -20.64 -17.87 31.05
CA SER A 104 -21.74 -17.14 31.68
C SER A 104 -22.07 -15.85 30.91
N SER A 105 -23.33 -15.39 30.94
CA SER A 105 -23.71 -14.14 30.27
C SER A 105 -22.94 -12.91 30.80
N ALA A 106 -22.52 -12.94 32.06
CA ALA A 106 -21.69 -11.88 32.64
C ALA A 106 -20.29 -11.90 32.04
N ASP A 107 -19.68 -13.08 31.92
CA ASP A 107 -18.32 -13.25 31.41
C ASP A 107 -18.24 -13.03 29.90
N GLU A 108 -19.28 -13.45 29.17
CA GLU A 108 -19.42 -13.13 27.75
C GLU A 108 -19.45 -11.62 27.51
N ALA A 109 -20.21 -10.86 28.32
CA ALA A 109 -20.26 -9.41 28.21
C ALA A 109 -18.90 -8.76 28.53
N ARG A 110 -18.19 -9.23 29.57
CA ARG A 110 -16.84 -8.76 29.91
C ARG A 110 -15.83 -9.05 28.81
N LEU A 111 -15.83 -10.27 28.28
CA LEU A 111 -14.95 -10.70 27.20
C LEU A 111 -15.23 -9.92 25.92
N ASN A 112 -16.50 -9.70 25.57
CA ASN A 112 -16.88 -8.92 24.40
C ASN A 112 -16.37 -7.46 24.48
N ASP A 113 -16.58 -6.78 25.62
CA ASP A 113 -16.07 -5.42 25.82
C ASP A 113 -14.54 -5.36 25.73
N PHE A 114 -13.84 -6.34 26.29
CA PHE A 114 -12.39 -6.46 26.19
C PHE A 114 -11.92 -6.66 24.74
N VAL A 115 -12.44 -7.68 24.04
CA VAL A 115 -12.07 -7.99 22.66
C VAL A 115 -12.38 -6.82 21.72
N LYS A 116 -13.51 -6.14 21.93
CA LYS A 116 -13.88 -4.93 21.17
C LYS A 116 -12.87 -3.80 21.36
N LYS A 117 -12.45 -3.54 22.60
CA LYS A 117 -11.42 -2.53 22.90
C LYS A 117 -10.06 -2.92 22.32
N TRP A 118 -9.70 -4.19 22.41
CA TRP A 118 -8.47 -4.72 21.84
C TRP A 118 -8.43 -4.57 20.32
N LEU A 119 -9.48 -5.00 19.61
CA LEU A 119 -9.58 -4.88 18.15
C LEU A 119 -9.47 -3.42 17.71
N LYS A 120 -10.15 -2.50 18.40
CA LYS A 120 -10.03 -1.07 18.12
C LYS A 120 -8.59 -0.57 18.29
N ALA A 121 -7.90 -0.98 19.34
CA ALA A 121 -6.52 -0.59 19.58
C ALA A 121 -5.55 -1.19 18.55
N GLU A 122 -5.80 -2.41 18.08
CA GLU A 122 -5.03 -3.07 17.03
C GLU A 122 -5.15 -2.32 15.70
N ILE A 123 -6.38 -1.98 15.32
CA ILE A 123 -6.66 -1.15 14.13
C ILE A 123 -6.02 0.22 14.24
N GLU A 124 -6.10 0.87 15.41
CA GLU A 124 -5.46 2.17 15.63
C GLU A 124 -3.94 2.09 15.53
N THR A 125 -3.33 1.03 16.08
CA THR A 125 -1.88 0.80 16.04
C THR A 125 -1.37 0.68 14.60
N HIS A 126 -2.07 -0.09 13.76
CA HIS A 126 -1.61 -0.38 12.40
C HIS A 126 -2.12 0.62 11.35
N LEU A 127 -3.33 1.17 11.51
CA LEU A 127 -4.03 1.98 10.52
C LEU A 127 -4.29 3.43 10.97
N SER A 128 -3.61 3.91 12.02
CA SER A 128 -3.77 5.29 12.55
C SER A 128 -3.77 6.38 11.47
N SER A 129 -2.92 6.27 10.46
CA SER A 129 -2.85 7.25 9.36
C SER A 129 -4.17 7.33 8.57
N LEU A 130 -4.80 6.19 8.29
CA LEU A 130 -6.09 6.14 7.60
C LEU A 130 -7.23 6.62 8.48
N LEU A 131 -7.25 6.21 9.75
CA LEU A 131 -8.27 6.67 10.70
C LEU A 131 -8.26 8.19 10.84
N LYS A 132 -7.06 8.79 10.96
CA LYS A 132 -6.90 10.25 11.06
C LYS A 132 -7.28 10.97 9.76
N LEU A 133 -7.04 10.37 8.59
CA LEU A 133 -7.49 10.92 7.30
C LEU A 133 -9.01 10.84 7.11
N ASN A 134 -9.65 9.83 7.71
CA ASN A 134 -11.09 9.65 7.62
C ASN A 134 -11.87 10.65 8.49
N ASP A 135 -11.23 11.15 9.55
CA ASP A 135 -11.78 12.16 10.46
C ASP A 135 -12.00 13.51 9.73
N PRO A 136 -13.25 14.00 9.63
CA PRO A 136 -13.57 15.27 8.97
C PRO A 136 -12.88 16.50 9.56
N ASP A 137 -12.52 16.47 10.85
CA ASP A 137 -11.92 17.63 11.53
C ASP A 137 -10.43 17.77 11.21
N ASN A 138 -9.80 16.71 10.69
CA ASN A 138 -8.36 16.66 10.43
C ASN A 138 -7.97 17.17 9.03
N VAL A 139 -8.88 17.14 8.06
CA VAL A 139 -8.61 17.46 6.65
C VAL A 139 -9.76 18.27 6.06
N THR A 140 -9.46 19.41 5.43
CA THR A 140 -10.48 20.36 4.94
C THR A 140 -10.38 20.59 3.43
N GLY A 141 -11.45 21.12 2.82
CA GLY A 141 -11.43 21.56 1.42
C GLY A 141 -11.11 20.44 0.41
N LEU A 142 -10.29 20.74 -0.61
CA LEU A 142 -9.89 19.77 -1.63
C LEU A 142 -9.10 18.58 -1.06
N ALA A 143 -8.32 18.80 0.00
CA ALA A 143 -7.62 17.71 0.67
C ALA A 143 -8.59 16.65 1.22
N ARG A 144 -9.80 17.05 1.64
CA ARG A 144 -10.80 16.11 2.18
C ARG A 144 -11.29 15.12 1.12
N GLY A 145 -11.45 15.59 -0.11
CA GLY A 145 -11.82 14.74 -1.25
C GLY A 145 -10.76 13.68 -1.55
N VAL A 146 -9.49 14.09 -1.59
CA VAL A 146 -8.36 13.17 -1.80
C VAL A 146 -8.19 12.22 -0.61
N ALA A 147 -8.38 12.70 0.62
CA ALA A 147 -8.36 11.85 1.82
C ALA A 147 -9.48 10.80 1.79
N PHE A 148 -10.68 11.16 1.34
CA PHE A 148 -11.79 10.22 1.16
C PHE A 148 -11.44 9.15 0.13
N GLN A 149 -10.92 9.53 -1.04
CA GLN A 149 -10.47 8.58 -2.06
C GLN A 149 -9.36 7.66 -1.53
N LEU A 150 -8.39 8.19 -0.78
CA LEU A 150 -7.34 7.37 -0.14
C LEU A 150 -7.94 6.34 0.81
N VAL A 151 -8.87 6.75 1.68
CA VAL A 151 -9.52 5.84 2.63
C VAL A 151 -10.30 4.73 1.92
N GLU A 152 -11.07 5.06 0.88
CA GLU A 152 -11.81 4.08 0.08
C GLU A 152 -10.90 3.10 -0.67
N ASN A 153 -9.67 3.50 -0.98
CA ASN A 153 -8.68 2.68 -1.69
C ASN A 153 -7.54 2.21 -0.76
N TYR A 154 -7.81 2.04 0.53
CA TYR A 154 -6.88 1.46 1.51
C TYR A 154 -5.51 2.16 1.57
N GLY A 155 -5.51 3.46 1.31
CA GLY A 155 -4.35 4.35 1.37
C GLY A 155 -3.47 4.35 0.13
N ILE A 156 -3.96 3.84 -1.00
CA ILE A 156 -3.22 3.78 -2.28
C ILE A 156 -4.11 4.28 -3.41
N LEU A 157 -3.65 5.31 -4.12
CA LEU A 157 -4.28 5.83 -5.34
C LEU A 157 -3.30 5.78 -6.51
N VAL A 158 -3.77 5.34 -7.68
CA VAL A 158 -3.03 5.49 -8.94
C VAL A 158 -3.08 6.95 -9.36
N ARG A 159 -1.91 7.60 -9.45
CA ARG A 159 -1.83 9.05 -9.63
C ARG A 159 -2.48 9.53 -10.92
N ASP A 160 -2.40 8.74 -11.99
CA ASP A 160 -2.99 9.12 -13.28
C ASP A 160 -4.53 9.19 -13.23
N GLU A 161 -5.17 8.40 -12.38
CA GLU A 161 -6.63 8.38 -12.22
C GLU A 161 -7.15 9.59 -11.43
N VAL A 162 -6.31 10.16 -10.57
CA VAL A 162 -6.65 11.30 -9.70
C VAL A 162 -5.87 12.57 -10.07
N ASN A 163 -5.27 12.62 -11.26
CA ASN A 163 -4.29 13.63 -11.63
C ASN A 163 -4.82 15.07 -11.55
N ASP A 164 -6.09 15.28 -11.92
CA ASP A 164 -6.70 16.62 -11.89
C ASP A 164 -6.96 17.09 -10.45
N ASP A 165 -7.43 16.20 -9.58
CA ASP A 165 -7.56 16.47 -8.14
C ASP A 165 -6.19 16.82 -7.53
N ILE A 166 -5.15 16.04 -7.84
CA ILE A 166 -3.79 16.27 -7.33
C ILE A 166 -3.19 17.59 -7.84
N LYS A 167 -3.53 18.01 -9.06
CA LYS A 167 -3.12 19.31 -9.61
C LYS A 167 -3.85 20.48 -8.94
N ALA A 168 -5.14 20.29 -8.64
CA ALA A 168 -5.97 21.30 -7.99
C ALA A 168 -5.59 21.57 -6.54
N LEU A 169 -4.92 20.62 -5.85
CA LEU A 169 -4.41 20.83 -4.50
C LEU A 169 -3.39 21.98 -4.45
N ASP A 170 -3.59 22.90 -3.51
CA ASP A 170 -2.60 23.91 -3.14
C ASP A 170 -1.54 23.35 -2.18
N GLN A 171 -0.54 24.17 -1.81
CA GLN A 171 0.55 23.70 -0.95
C GLN A 171 0.08 23.41 0.48
N GLU A 172 -0.91 24.14 0.97
CA GLU A 172 -1.48 23.93 2.31
C GLU A 172 -2.21 22.59 2.37
N SER A 173 -3.09 22.29 1.41
CA SER A 173 -3.78 21.01 1.28
C SER A 173 -2.80 19.84 1.17
N ARG A 174 -1.73 19.97 0.38
CA ARG A 174 -0.69 18.94 0.30
C ARG A 174 0.05 18.77 1.63
N LYS A 175 0.30 19.86 2.38
CA LYS A 175 0.94 19.81 3.70
C LYS A 175 0.05 19.09 4.72
N GLN A 176 -1.27 19.32 4.69
CA GLN A 176 -2.24 18.59 5.53
C GLN A 176 -2.15 17.08 5.28
N LEU A 177 -2.20 16.64 4.02
CA LEU A 177 -2.10 15.22 3.67
C LEU A 177 -0.76 14.60 4.08
N ARG A 178 0.36 15.30 3.86
CA ARG A 178 1.70 14.83 4.26
C ARG A 178 1.83 14.63 5.77
N ARG A 179 1.15 15.44 6.59
CA ARG A 179 1.14 15.30 8.06
C ARG A 179 0.59 13.93 8.50
N PHE A 180 -0.29 13.32 7.71
CA PHE A 180 -0.85 11.99 7.95
C PHE A 180 -0.13 10.89 7.15
N GLY A 181 1.10 11.15 6.70
CA GLY A 181 1.94 10.13 6.06
C GLY A 181 1.69 9.92 4.57
N VAL A 182 0.83 10.72 3.93
CA VAL A 182 0.60 10.65 2.48
C VAL A 182 1.85 11.10 1.72
N ARG A 183 2.32 10.25 0.81
CA ARG A 183 3.38 10.55 -0.14
C ARG A 183 2.81 10.72 -1.54
N PHE A 184 3.30 11.75 -2.23
CA PHE A 184 2.98 12.03 -3.63
C PHE A 184 4.12 11.54 -4.50
N GLY A 185 4.01 10.28 -4.95
CA GLY A 185 4.96 9.64 -5.87
C GLY A 185 4.75 10.06 -7.32
N ALA A 186 5.61 9.58 -8.21
CA ALA A 186 5.47 9.71 -9.66
C ALA A 186 4.24 8.95 -10.18
N TYR A 187 3.97 7.75 -9.66
CA TYR A 187 2.91 6.87 -10.18
C TYR A 187 1.75 6.68 -9.22
N HIS A 188 1.97 6.88 -7.91
CA HIS A 188 0.94 6.71 -6.89
C HIS A 188 0.93 7.86 -5.88
N VAL A 189 -0.24 8.10 -5.30
CA VAL A 189 -0.39 8.83 -4.04
C VAL A 189 -0.73 7.81 -2.97
N PHE A 190 0.14 7.61 -1.98
CA PHE A 190 0.03 6.46 -1.08
C PHE A 190 0.61 6.71 0.31
N ILE A 191 0.30 5.84 1.27
CA ILE A 191 0.83 5.90 2.64
C ILE A 191 1.84 4.77 2.84
N PRO A 192 3.16 5.04 2.86
CA PRO A 192 4.19 3.99 2.89
C PRO A 192 4.12 3.06 4.11
N GLN A 193 3.66 3.56 5.26
CA GLN A 193 3.53 2.75 6.47
C GLN A 193 2.55 1.58 6.29
N LEU A 194 1.55 1.73 5.41
CA LEU A 194 0.56 0.70 5.13
C LEU A 194 1.08 -0.43 4.26
N LEU A 195 2.25 -0.27 3.63
CA LEU A 195 2.91 -1.31 2.84
C LEU A 195 3.74 -2.29 3.70
N LYS A 196 3.73 -2.10 5.02
CA LYS A 196 4.38 -3.01 5.98
C LYS A 196 3.49 -4.25 6.20
N PRO A 197 4.07 -5.44 6.49
CA PRO A 197 3.31 -6.69 6.54
C PRO A 197 2.08 -6.67 7.45
N ALA A 198 2.21 -6.17 8.69
CA ALA A 198 1.08 -6.15 9.64
C ALA A 198 -0.08 -5.23 9.20
N PRO A 199 0.15 -3.94 8.86
CA PRO A 199 -0.87 -3.09 8.26
C PRO A 199 -1.49 -3.65 6.97
N THR A 200 -0.68 -4.19 6.05
CA THR A 200 -1.19 -4.76 4.79
C THR A 200 -2.12 -5.94 5.06
N ARG A 201 -1.72 -6.88 5.94
CA ARG A 201 -2.56 -8.03 6.31
C ARG A 201 -3.90 -7.59 6.87
N LEU A 202 -3.90 -6.61 7.76
CA LEU A 202 -5.13 -6.07 8.33
C LEU A 202 -6.01 -5.40 7.26
N LEU A 203 -5.44 -4.61 6.35
CA LEU A 203 -6.20 -4.01 5.24
C LEU A 203 -6.80 -5.06 4.30
N MET A 204 -6.04 -6.10 3.98
CA MET A 204 -6.53 -7.22 3.16
C MET A 204 -7.68 -7.96 3.84
N LEU A 205 -7.61 -8.17 5.15
CA LEU A 205 -8.72 -8.73 5.93
C LEU A 205 -9.95 -7.82 5.89
N LEU A 206 -9.80 -6.52 6.16
CA LEU A 206 -10.93 -5.56 6.13
C LEU A 206 -11.57 -5.48 4.75
N ALA A 207 -10.76 -5.51 3.68
CA ALA A 207 -11.24 -5.55 2.30
C ALA A 207 -12.01 -6.85 2.01
N ALA A 208 -11.49 -7.99 2.44
CA ALA A 208 -12.15 -9.29 2.27
C ALA A 208 -13.47 -9.36 3.05
N LEU A 209 -13.52 -8.80 4.27
CA LEU A 209 -14.72 -8.68 5.09
C LEU A 209 -15.80 -7.83 4.39
N LYS A 210 -15.41 -6.68 3.82
CA LYS A 210 -16.32 -5.83 3.05
C LYS A 210 -16.90 -6.60 1.85
N ILE A 211 -16.05 -7.26 1.07
CA ILE A 211 -16.45 -8.05 -0.10
C ILE A 211 -17.41 -9.19 0.30
N ALA A 212 -17.11 -9.89 1.40
CA ALA A 212 -17.96 -10.96 1.91
C ALA A 212 -19.34 -10.45 2.34
N LYS A 213 -19.40 -9.31 3.03
CA LYS A 213 -20.67 -8.65 3.41
C LYS A 213 -21.47 -8.20 2.18
N ASP A 214 -20.82 -7.55 1.22
CA ASP A 214 -21.47 -7.03 0.02
C ASP A 214 -22.02 -8.15 -0.87
N ASN A 215 -21.32 -9.28 -0.96
CA ASN A 215 -21.72 -10.43 -1.77
C ASN A 215 -22.58 -11.46 -1.02
N GLY A 216 -22.71 -11.35 0.29
CA GLY A 216 -23.34 -12.37 1.14
C GLY A 216 -22.61 -13.72 1.11
N SER A 217 -21.29 -13.72 0.93
CA SER A 217 -20.46 -14.91 0.83
C SER A 217 -19.70 -15.19 2.12
N ALA A 218 -19.17 -16.42 2.26
CA ALA A 218 -18.20 -16.70 3.31
C ALA A 218 -16.96 -15.81 3.16
N LEU A 219 -16.33 -15.47 4.28
CA LEU A 219 -15.05 -14.74 4.27
C LEU A 219 -13.97 -15.61 3.61
N THR A 220 -13.28 -15.03 2.64
CA THR A 220 -12.06 -15.60 2.05
C THR A 220 -11.03 -14.49 1.99
N VAL A 221 -10.04 -14.54 2.87
CA VAL A 221 -8.93 -13.59 2.85
C VAL A 221 -7.89 -14.13 1.87
N PRO A 222 -7.59 -13.39 0.78
CA PRO A 222 -6.57 -13.84 -0.14
C PRO A 222 -5.18 -13.74 0.54
N PRO A 223 -4.25 -14.68 0.27
CA PRO A 223 -2.95 -14.67 0.92
C PRO A 223 -2.16 -13.42 0.53
N HIS A 224 -1.34 -12.89 1.43
CA HIS A 224 -0.40 -11.84 1.07
C HIS A 224 0.61 -12.41 0.05
N PRO A 225 1.01 -11.67 -1.01
CA PRO A 225 1.95 -12.16 -2.03
C PRO A 225 3.35 -12.62 -1.55
N GLY A 226 3.66 -12.58 -0.25
CA GLY A 226 4.99 -12.83 0.34
C GLY A 226 5.65 -11.60 0.96
N GLN A 227 6.39 -11.80 2.06
CA GLN A 227 7.13 -10.72 2.73
C GLN A 227 8.47 -10.47 2.03
N GLY A 228 8.92 -9.21 1.96
CA GLY A 228 10.22 -8.85 1.38
C GLY A 228 10.34 -8.94 -0.14
N LEU A 229 9.35 -9.50 -0.85
CA LEU A 229 9.36 -9.61 -2.31
C LEU A 229 9.11 -8.26 -2.98
N THR A 230 10.01 -7.83 -3.86
CA THR A 230 9.88 -6.58 -4.63
C THR A 230 8.87 -6.69 -5.78
N SER A 231 8.71 -7.89 -6.34
CA SER A 231 7.72 -8.20 -7.36
C SER A 231 7.29 -9.67 -7.32
N VAL A 232 6.11 -9.96 -7.86
CA VAL A 232 5.51 -11.30 -7.93
C VAL A 232 4.88 -11.55 -9.29
N ALA A 233 4.75 -12.82 -9.69
CA ALA A 233 3.97 -13.18 -10.88
C ALA A 233 2.48 -12.87 -10.66
N LEU A 234 1.77 -12.59 -11.75
CA LEU A 234 0.33 -12.39 -11.69
C LEU A 234 -0.40 -13.72 -11.63
N ASP A 235 -1.33 -13.82 -10.69
CA ASP A 235 -2.30 -14.89 -10.59
C ASP A 235 -3.61 -14.40 -11.24
N PRO A 236 -4.05 -15.04 -12.33
CA PRO A 236 -5.25 -14.63 -13.06
C PRO A 236 -6.54 -14.89 -12.26
N THR A 237 -6.50 -15.68 -11.19
CA THR A 237 -7.65 -15.93 -10.31
C THR A 237 -7.89 -14.79 -9.33
N MET A 238 -6.89 -13.94 -9.10
CA MET A 238 -6.98 -12.82 -8.17
C MET A 238 -7.81 -11.67 -8.73
N SER A 239 -8.60 -11.05 -7.85
CA SER A 239 -9.45 -9.90 -8.23
C SER A 239 -8.61 -8.69 -8.64
N HIS A 240 -9.24 -7.75 -9.35
CA HIS A 240 -8.55 -6.56 -9.87
C HIS A 240 -7.88 -5.74 -8.75
N ASN A 241 -8.56 -5.57 -7.61
CA ASN A 241 -8.09 -4.74 -6.49
C ASN A 241 -7.18 -5.48 -5.50
N TYR A 242 -6.97 -6.80 -5.68
CA TYR A 242 -6.14 -7.61 -4.79
C TYR A 242 -4.72 -7.05 -4.68
N TYR A 243 -4.04 -6.87 -5.82
CA TYR A 243 -2.65 -6.40 -5.83
C TYR A 243 -2.50 -5.00 -5.23
N GLN A 244 -3.44 -4.10 -5.54
CA GLN A 244 -3.42 -2.74 -5.00
C GLN A 244 -3.58 -2.76 -3.48
N THR A 245 -4.54 -3.51 -2.95
CA THR A 245 -4.75 -3.65 -1.49
C THR A 245 -3.53 -4.28 -0.80
N ALA A 246 -2.85 -5.21 -1.49
CA ALA A 246 -1.62 -5.82 -1.02
C ALA A 246 -0.38 -4.90 -1.14
N GLY A 247 -0.51 -3.69 -1.71
CA GLY A 247 0.61 -2.75 -1.85
C GLY A 247 1.44 -2.91 -3.14
N PHE A 248 0.89 -3.56 -4.16
CA PHE A 248 1.52 -3.81 -5.45
C PHE A 248 0.74 -3.14 -6.58
N ARG A 249 1.46 -2.65 -7.60
CA ARG A 249 0.87 -2.25 -8.88
C ARG A 249 0.91 -3.43 -9.83
N LYS A 250 -0.24 -3.76 -10.42
CA LYS A 250 -0.32 -4.73 -11.52
C LYS A 250 0.35 -4.16 -12.78
N CYS A 251 1.32 -4.90 -13.32
CA CYS A 251 1.92 -4.67 -14.64
C CYS A 251 1.45 -5.75 -15.62
N VAL A 252 2.12 -5.93 -16.76
CA VAL A 252 1.68 -6.90 -17.79
C VAL A 252 1.71 -8.34 -17.28
N ASN A 253 2.89 -8.81 -16.84
CA ASN A 253 3.09 -10.21 -16.40
C ASN A 253 3.41 -10.32 -14.89
N ARG A 254 3.72 -9.20 -14.24
CA ARG A 254 4.12 -9.14 -12.82
C ARG A 254 3.32 -8.09 -12.07
N ALA A 255 3.24 -8.22 -10.76
CA ALA A 255 2.90 -7.12 -9.86
C ALA A 255 4.16 -6.66 -9.14
N VAL A 256 4.37 -5.35 -9.05
CA VAL A 256 5.56 -4.76 -8.40
C VAL A 256 5.14 -3.94 -7.20
N ARG A 257 5.88 -4.04 -6.10
CA ARG A 257 5.63 -3.23 -4.91
C ARG A 257 5.67 -1.75 -5.25
N ILE A 258 4.71 -1.01 -4.71
CA ILE A 258 4.54 0.42 -4.99
C ILE A 258 5.75 1.22 -4.54
N ASP A 259 6.29 0.95 -3.35
CA ASP A 259 7.48 1.66 -2.86
C ASP A 259 8.72 1.44 -3.75
N MET A 260 8.88 0.25 -4.34
CA MET A 260 9.98 -0.03 -5.28
C MET A 260 9.76 0.68 -6.63
N LEU A 261 8.52 0.75 -7.12
CA LEU A 261 8.22 1.49 -8.35
C LEU A 261 8.48 2.99 -8.21
N GLU A 262 8.18 3.57 -7.05
CA GLU A 262 8.46 4.99 -6.82
C GLU A 262 9.96 5.26 -6.72
N ARG A 263 10.72 4.37 -6.08
CA ARG A 263 12.19 4.45 -6.06
C ARG A 263 12.78 4.31 -7.46
N LEU A 264 12.24 3.40 -8.28
CA LEU A 264 12.64 3.28 -9.68
C LEU A 264 12.36 4.58 -10.44
N ALA A 265 11.21 5.22 -10.20
CA ALA A 265 10.87 6.50 -10.82
C ALA A 265 11.88 7.59 -10.48
N ASP A 266 12.36 7.63 -9.23
CA ASP A 266 13.36 8.59 -8.78
C ASP A 266 14.72 8.33 -9.47
N LEU A 267 15.16 7.07 -9.57
CA LEU A 267 16.37 6.71 -10.32
C LEU A 267 16.29 7.10 -11.80
N ILE A 268 15.17 6.80 -12.46
CA ILE A 268 14.96 7.16 -13.87
C ILE A 268 14.92 8.69 -14.04
N ARG A 269 14.35 9.42 -13.07
CA ARG A 269 14.28 10.89 -13.10
C ARG A 269 15.68 11.50 -13.14
N ASP A 270 16.57 11.09 -12.24
CA ASP A 270 17.93 11.63 -12.16
C ASP A 270 18.69 11.44 -13.48
N VAL A 271 18.44 10.29 -14.12
CA VAL A 271 19.06 9.91 -15.39
C VAL A 271 18.47 10.66 -16.59
N LEU A 272 17.14 10.82 -16.66
CA LEU A 272 16.44 11.49 -17.76
C LEU A 272 16.70 13.00 -17.83
N TYR A 273 16.87 13.66 -16.68
CA TYR A 273 17.08 15.11 -16.63
C TYR A 273 18.55 15.52 -16.74
N TRP A 274 19.46 14.55 -16.86
CA TRP A 274 20.86 14.83 -17.14
C TRP A 274 21.00 15.47 -18.53
N LYS A 275 21.85 16.51 -18.63
CA LYS A 275 22.21 17.17 -19.88
C LYS A 275 23.74 17.26 -19.96
N PRO A 276 24.35 17.02 -21.13
CA PRO A 276 25.76 17.30 -21.33
C PRO A 276 26.01 18.80 -21.14
N GLN A 277 26.82 19.18 -20.13
CA GLN A 277 27.26 20.57 -19.99
C GLN A 277 28.32 20.88 -21.05
N ALA A 278 28.04 21.83 -21.94
CA ALA A 278 29.05 22.41 -22.81
C ALA A 278 29.93 23.36 -21.97
N ALA A 279 31.19 22.98 -21.71
CA ALA A 279 32.11 23.80 -20.94
C ALA A 279 32.58 25.02 -21.76
N THR A 280 32.20 26.23 -21.35
CA THR A 280 32.95 27.46 -21.69
C THR A 280 33.00 28.36 -20.47
N LYS A 281 34.17 28.50 -19.86
CA LYS A 281 34.45 29.56 -18.89
C LYS A 281 35.82 30.15 -19.18
N ALA A 282 35.87 31.43 -19.52
CA ALA A 282 37.11 32.17 -19.74
C ALA A 282 37.82 32.41 -18.40
N VAL A 283 39.12 32.10 -18.34
CA VAL A 283 39.98 32.38 -17.19
C VAL A 283 41.04 33.39 -17.64
N ASN A 284 41.16 34.51 -16.93
CA ASN A 284 42.28 35.45 -17.10
C ASN A 284 43.49 34.90 -16.33
N VAL A 285 44.64 34.77 -17.01
CA VAL A 285 45.90 34.26 -16.43
C VAL A 285 46.93 35.38 -16.34
N VAL A 286 47.63 35.50 -15.20
CA VAL A 286 48.78 36.42 -14.97
C VAL A 286 50.08 35.58 -14.94
N LYS A 287 51.16 36.09 -15.54
CA LYS A 287 52.47 35.43 -15.80
C LYS A 287 53.40 35.41 -14.58
N PRO A 288 54.16 34.33 -14.30
CA PRO A 288 55.27 34.38 -13.35
C PRO A 288 56.56 34.83 -14.04
N GLU A 289 57.28 35.77 -13.43
CA GLU A 289 58.63 36.19 -13.83
C GLU A 289 59.68 35.11 -13.54
N ALA A 290 60.75 35.10 -14.34
CA ALA A 290 61.80 34.09 -14.35
C ALA A 290 62.76 34.20 -13.15
N MET A 291 63.18 33.03 -12.64
CA MET A 291 64.33 32.85 -11.75
C MET A 291 65.63 33.35 -12.44
N VAL A 292 66.28 34.35 -11.83
CA VAL A 292 67.71 34.61 -12.00
C VAL A 292 68.37 34.22 -10.67
N ASP A 293 69.09 33.10 -10.67
CA ASP A 293 70.00 32.74 -9.57
C ASP A 293 71.44 33.05 -9.98
N THR A 294 72.01 34.05 -9.32
CA THR A 294 73.45 34.32 -9.21
C THR A 294 74.01 33.67 -7.95
N LYS A 295 75.18 33.02 -8.08
CA LYS A 295 76.09 32.60 -7.00
C LYS A 295 76.84 33.81 -6.37
N PRO A 296 77.58 33.67 -5.25
CA PRO A 296 77.08 33.51 -3.88
C PRO A 296 77.72 34.52 -2.88
N ASP A 297 77.13 34.60 -1.68
CA ASP A 297 77.71 34.95 -0.36
C ASP A 297 78.50 36.27 -0.13
N GLU A 298 78.00 37.12 0.78
CA GLU A 298 78.70 37.59 2.02
C GLU A 298 77.95 38.74 2.75
N THR A 299 77.78 38.56 4.07
CA THR A 299 77.76 39.57 5.17
C THR A 299 76.61 40.60 5.37
N MET A 300 75.96 40.45 6.54
CA MET A 300 75.71 41.42 7.63
C MET A 300 74.65 42.56 7.55
N THR A 301 73.81 42.55 8.61
CA THR A 301 73.27 43.66 9.45
C THR A 301 72.06 44.52 9.03
N GLU A 302 71.08 44.52 9.96
CA GLU A 302 70.21 45.60 10.49
C GLU A 302 68.99 46.18 9.74
N ASP A 303 67.83 46.03 10.40
CA ASP A 303 66.70 46.94 10.67
C ASP A 303 66.05 47.90 9.63
N VAL A 304 64.71 48.04 9.80
CA VAL A 304 63.80 49.19 9.50
C VAL A 304 62.88 49.14 8.24
N LYS A 305 61.58 48.89 8.51
CA LYS A 305 60.34 49.65 8.16
C LYS A 305 60.08 50.22 6.74
N ALA A 306 59.00 49.69 6.13
CA ALA A 306 57.90 50.30 5.36
C ALA A 306 58.15 51.26 4.16
N GLU A 307 57.63 50.88 2.97
CA GLU A 307 56.81 51.75 2.09
C GLU A 307 56.23 50.96 0.89
N THR A 308 55.03 51.34 0.45
CA THR A 308 54.39 50.95 -0.84
C THR A 308 54.57 52.15 -1.79
N PRO A 309 54.68 52.01 -3.14
CA PRO A 309 53.46 51.97 -3.97
C PRO A 309 53.55 51.42 -5.43
N ASN A 310 52.36 51.06 -5.95
CA ASN A 310 51.75 51.29 -7.28
C ASN A 310 52.28 50.77 -8.65
N THR A 311 51.35 50.03 -9.28
CA THR A 311 50.78 50.05 -10.65
C THR A 311 51.56 49.73 -11.95
N ASP A 312 50.85 48.89 -12.73
CA ASP A 312 50.72 48.80 -14.19
C ASP A 312 51.88 48.22 -15.02
N ASN A 313 51.72 46.98 -15.50
CA ASN A 313 51.41 46.67 -16.91
C ASN A 313 51.34 45.15 -17.19
N ALA A 314 50.54 44.78 -18.19
CA ALA A 314 50.07 43.43 -18.50
C ALA A 314 50.99 42.61 -19.43
N GLU A 315 51.07 41.27 -19.25
CA GLU A 315 51.34 40.33 -20.35
C GLU A 315 50.91 38.87 -20.07
N VAL A 316 50.54 38.17 -21.15
CA VAL A 316 49.68 36.98 -21.30
C VAL A 316 50.33 35.62 -20.91
N VAL A 317 49.53 34.66 -20.40
CA VAL A 317 49.94 33.24 -20.21
C VAL A 317 48.89 32.24 -20.71
N LYS A 318 49.36 31.18 -21.37
CA LYS A 318 48.61 29.97 -21.77
C LYS A 318 48.18 29.16 -20.54
N ALA A 319 46.90 28.78 -20.46
CA ALA A 319 46.37 27.81 -19.50
C ALA A 319 46.30 26.40 -20.10
N VAL A 320 46.87 25.41 -19.42
CA VAL A 320 46.51 24.00 -19.58
C VAL A 320 45.29 23.76 -18.69
N VAL A 321 44.15 23.44 -19.30
CA VAL A 321 42.87 23.20 -18.61
C VAL A 321 42.71 21.70 -18.41
N GLU A 322 42.81 21.22 -17.17
CA GLU A 322 42.32 19.89 -16.83
C GLU A 322 40.80 19.98 -16.57
N VAL A 323 40.03 19.38 -17.48
CA VAL A 323 38.57 19.49 -17.55
C VAL A 323 37.95 18.46 -16.58
N ILE A 324 37.31 18.92 -15.51
CA ILE A 324 36.42 18.06 -14.69
C ILE A 324 35.02 18.17 -15.29
N THR A 325 34.67 17.29 -16.23
CA THR A 325 33.28 17.08 -16.64
C THR A 325 32.52 16.37 -15.51
N PRO A 326 31.28 16.74 -15.15
CA PRO A 326 30.46 15.89 -14.31
C PRO A 326 30.25 14.56 -15.05
N GLU A 327 30.75 13.48 -14.46
CA GLU A 327 30.69 12.14 -15.05
C GLU A 327 29.24 11.77 -15.39
N ARG A 328 29.03 11.24 -16.61
CA ARG A 328 27.70 10.85 -17.10
C ARG A 328 27.09 9.82 -16.13
N PRO A 329 25.92 10.08 -15.52
CA PRO A 329 25.26 9.10 -14.67
C PRO A 329 25.02 7.81 -15.44
N LEU A 330 25.27 6.68 -14.78
CA LEU A 330 25.08 5.37 -15.39
C LEU A 330 23.63 5.23 -15.90
N GLY A 331 23.48 4.90 -17.18
CA GLY A 331 22.18 4.78 -17.84
C GLY A 331 21.67 6.07 -18.50
N ALA A 332 22.28 7.24 -18.30
CA ALA A 332 21.88 8.45 -19.02
C ALA A 332 22.21 8.26 -20.50
N HIS A 333 21.37 8.67 -21.44
CA HIS A 333 21.68 8.60 -22.87
C HIS A 333 21.74 10.01 -23.49
N ILE A 334 22.65 10.22 -24.45
CA ILE A 334 22.92 11.55 -25.04
C ILE A 334 21.68 12.12 -25.75
N SER A 335 20.82 11.26 -26.29
CA SER A 335 19.54 11.64 -26.90
C SER A 335 18.47 12.14 -25.91
N GLY A 336 18.76 12.18 -24.60
CA GLY A 336 17.83 12.60 -23.55
C GLY A 336 16.88 11.49 -23.05
N GLY A 337 17.12 10.25 -23.48
CA GLY A 337 16.50 9.05 -22.91
C GLY A 337 17.40 8.38 -21.87
N PHE A 338 17.02 7.18 -21.44
CA PHE A 338 17.86 6.36 -20.56
C PHE A 338 18.00 4.94 -21.08
N THR A 339 19.12 4.29 -20.77
CA THR A 339 19.32 2.85 -20.93
C THR A 339 19.12 2.15 -19.59
N VAL A 340 18.61 0.92 -19.63
CA VAL A 340 18.34 0.14 -18.42
C VAL A 340 19.66 -0.25 -17.76
N THR A 341 19.77 0.00 -16.46
CA THR A 341 20.96 -0.37 -15.68
C THR A 341 20.71 -1.62 -14.83
N PRO A 342 21.76 -2.38 -14.47
CA PRO A 342 21.64 -3.51 -13.54
C PRO A 342 21.02 -3.12 -12.19
N ASN A 343 21.30 -1.90 -11.70
CA ASN A 343 20.72 -1.38 -10.47
C ASN A 343 19.19 -1.24 -10.57
N MET A 344 18.68 -0.73 -11.70
CA MET A 344 17.23 -0.61 -11.92
C MET A 344 16.54 -1.98 -11.94
N MET A 345 17.14 -2.98 -12.59
CA MET A 345 16.62 -4.36 -12.62
C MET A 345 16.66 -5.02 -11.23
N SER A 346 17.78 -4.85 -10.52
CA SER A 346 17.96 -5.38 -9.16
C SER A 346 16.95 -4.80 -8.17
N LEU A 347 16.65 -3.49 -8.26
CA LEU A 347 15.70 -2.81 -7.39
C LEU A 347 14.28 -3.39 -7.48
N VAL A 348 13.85 -3.77 -8.68
CA VAL A 348 12.51 -4.34 -8.92
C VAL A 348 12.49 -5.87 -8.74
N GLY A 349 13.66 -6.50 -8.81
CA GLY A 349 13.81 -7.96 -8.72
C GLY A 349 13.30 -8.67 -9.98
N CYS A 350 13.52 -8.08 -11.16
CA CYS A 350 13.21 -8.70 -12.45
C CYS A 350 14.14 -8.16 -13.55
N SER A 351 14.27 -8.91 -14.64
CA SER A 351 15.14 -8.58 -15.78
C SER A 351 14.45 -8.87 -17.11
N GLY A 352 15.08 -8.47 -18.22
CA GLY A 352 14.61 -8.77 -19.57
C GLY A 352 13.21 -8.24 -19.87
N ASP A 353 12.39 -9.07 -20.51
CA ASP A 353 11.04 -8.70 -20.96
C ASP A 353 10.12 -8.27 -19.81
N ASP A 354 10.26 -8.87 -18.63
CA ASP A 354 9.48 -8.48 -17.46
C ASP A 354 9.75 -7.03 -17.06
N PHE A 355 11.02 -6.61 -17.08
CA PHE A 355 11.39 -5.24 -16.77
C PHE A 355 10.91 -4.26 -17.86
N SER A 356 11.05 -4.64 -19.14
CA SER A 356 10.52 -3.87 -20.28
C SER A 356 9.00 -3.69 -20.20
N ASN A 357 8.27 -4.72 -19.77
CA ASN A 357 6.83 -4.69 -19.53
C ASN A 357 6.44 -3.74 -18.38
N ILE A 358 7.24 -3.70 -17.32
CA ILE A 358 7.06 -2.76 -16.21
C ILE A 358 7.27 -1.34 -16.68
N LEU A 359 8.36 -1.05 -17.40
CA LEU A 359 8.63 0.27 -17.99
C LEU A 359 7.50 0.72 -18.93
N THR A 360 6.99 -0.19 -19.76
CA THR A 360 5.84 0.07 -20.63
C THR A 360 4.57 0.39 -19.83
N THR A 361 4.31 -0.36 -18.75
CA THR A 361 3.15 -0.15 -17.87
C THR A 361 3.19 1.22 -17.19
N ILE A 362 4.36 1.68 -16.75
CA ILE A 362 4.53 2.97 -16.07
C ILE A 362 4.71 4.14 -17.06
N GLY A 363 4.58 3.88 -18.37
CA GLY A 363 4.47 4.91 -19.38
C GLY A 363 5.78 5.28 -20.09
N TYR A 364 6.74 4.38 -20.21
CA TYR A 364 7.92 4.54 -21.08
C TYR A 364 7.77 3.75 -22.38
N ARG A 365 8.56 4.13 -23.40
CA ARG A 365 8.69 3.42 -24.67
C ARG A 365 10.16 3.29 -25.03
N MET A 366 10.53 2.11 -25.53
CA MET A 366 11.85 1.85 -26.08
C MET A 366 11.94 2.32 -27.53
N THR A 367 13.10 2.84 -27.91
CA THR A 367 13.50 3.19 -29.27
C THR A 367 14.92 2.71 -29.48
N LYS A 368 15.15 1.98 -30.57
CA LYS A 368 16.50 1.55 -30.98
C LYS A 368 17.19 2.73 -31.65
N ILE A 369 18.33 3.15 -31.11
CA ILE A 369 19.15 4.23 -31.66
C ILE A 369 20.43 3.61 -32.23
N GLU A 370 20.72 3.87 -33.49
CA GLU A 370 21.96 3.44 -34.13
C GLU A 370 23.15 4.18 -33.50
N ILE A 371 24.19 3.41 -33.16
CA ILE A 371 25.45 3.98 -32.69
C ILE A 371 26.30 4.24 -33.93
N GLU A 372 26.50 5.51 -34.29
CA GLU A 372 27.56 5.85 -35.24
C GLU A 372 28.92 5.53 -34.58
N LYS A 373 29.66 4.58 -35.16
CA LYS A 373 31.07 4.36 -34.80
C LYS A 373 31.80 5.68 -34.98
N ILE A 374 32.26 6.27 -33.88
CA ILE A 374 33.40 7.19 -33.97
C ILE A 374 34.58 6.28 -34.29
N ASP A 375 34.99 6.27 -35.55
CA ASP A 375 36.20 5.57 -35.97
C ASP A 375 37.34 6.02 -35.06
N ALA A 376 37.94 5.07 -34.35
CA ALA A 376 39.14 5.29 -33.57
C ALA A 376 40.27 5.67 -34.53
N VAL A 377 40.42 6.96 -34.79
CA VAL A 377 41.56 7.48 -35.54
C VAL A 377 42.78 7.41 -34.64
N ALA A 378 43.70 6.55 -35.06
CA ALA A 378 45.14 6.54 -34.80
C ALA A 378 45.62 6.12 -33.40
N ALA A 379 45.84 4.82 -33.27
CA ALA A 379 47.06 4.29 -32.66
C ALA A 379 47.47 3.00 -33.41
N ASN A 380 47.98 3.17 -34.63
CA ASN A 380 48.91 2.19 -35.19
C ASN A 380 50.27 2.48 -34.55
N ASP A 381 50.76 1.57 -33.72
CA ASP A 381 52.15 1.14 -33.83
C ASP A 381 52.34 -0.29 -33.28
N SER A 382 52.80 -1.15 -34.19
CA SER A 382 53.48 -2.45 -34.06
C SER A 382 53.36 -3.28 -32.76
N SER A 383 52.93 -4.55 -32.88
CA SER A 383 53.83 -5.66 -33.21
C SER A 383 53.10 -7.02 -33.18
N ASP A 384 53.46 -7.87 -34.13
CA ASP A 384 53.08 -9.27 -34.35
C ASP A 384 52.80 -10.12 -33.10
N VAL A 385 51.68 -10.85 -33.11
CA VAL A 385 51.61 -12.28 -32.72
C VAL A 385 50.42 -12.92 -33.45
N ASP A 386 50.71 -13.87 -34.35
CA ASP A 386 49.73 -14.84 -34.85
C ASP A 386 49.25 -15.74 -33.70
N VAL A 387 47.96 -15.66 -33.35
CA VAL A 387 47.26 -16.70 -32.59
C VAL A 387 45.93 -16.99 -33.25
N ASP A 388 45.88 -18.12 -33.95
CA ASP A 388 44.66 -18.83 -34.29
C ASP A 388 43.82 -19.02 -33.02
N THR A 389 42.66 -18.36 -32.97
CA THR A 389 41.57 -18.75 -32.07
C THR A 389 40.25 -18.52 -32.78
N ASP A 390 39.57 -19.63 -33.09
CA ASP A 390 38.13 -19.68 -33.30
C ASP A 390 37.44 -18.95 -32.15
N ALA A 391 37.02 -17.71 -32.41
CA ALA A 391 36.19 -16.94 -31.51
C ALA A 391 34.79 -16.86 -32.11
N ASP A 392 33.84 -17.44 -31.38
CA ASP A 392 32.41 -17.24 -31.55
C ASP A 392 32.12 -15.79 -31.93
N LYS A 393 31.42 -15.62 -33.05
CA LYS A 393 30.84 -14.33 -33.44
C LYS A 393 29.80 -13.93 -32.39
N ALA A 394 30.24 -13.23 -31.35
CA ALA A 394 29.37 -12.39 -30.55
C ALA A 394 28.72 -11.38 -31.51
N GLU A 395 27.41 -11.49 -31.72
CA GLU A 395 26.63 -10.52 -32.48
C GLU A 395 26.89 -9.12 -31.90
N ILE A 396 27.61 -8.30 -32.66
CA ILE A 396 27.91 -6.93 -32.27
C ILE A 396 26.57 -6.18 -32.26
N GLN A 397 26.12 -5.79 -31.06
CA GLN A 397 24.93 -4.96 -30.87
C GLN A 397 25.14 -3.62 -31.59
N THR A 398 24.45 -3.40 -32.71
CA THR A 398 24.57 -2.19 -33.55
C THR A 398 23.64 -1.05 -33.13
N HIS A 399 22.83 -1.28 -32.09
CA HIS A 399 21.83 -0.33 -31.59
C HIS A 399 21.83 -0.29 -30.07
N ASP A 400 21.71 0.91 -29.51
CA ASP A 400 21.36 1.12 -28.11
C ASP A 400 19.83 1.09 -27.94
N GLU A 401 19.35 0.34 -26.95
CA GLU A 401 17.94 0.32 -26.55
C GLU A 401 17.65 1.45 -25.56
N VAL A 402 17.11 2.56 -26.06
CA VAL A 402 16.91 3.79 -25.28
C VAL A 402 15.44 4.01 -24.97
N TRP A 403 15.15 4.27 -23.71
CA TRP A 403 13.81 4.48 -23.19
C TRP A 403 13.47 5.96 -23.01
N PHE A 404 12.26 6.33 -23.43
CA PHE A 404 11.72 7.68 -23.34
C PHE A 404 10.34 7.69 -22.69
N PRO A 405 9.97 8.76 -21.96
CA PRO A 405 8.59 8.95 -21.52
C PRO A 405 7.65 8.90 -22.72
N ALA A 406 6.63 8.06 -22.65
CA ALA A 406 5.59 8.00 -23.67
C ALA A 406 4.86 9.34 -23.69
N LYS A 407 4.66 9.93 -24.88
CA LYS A 407 3.78 11.10 -25.02
C LYS A 407 2.40 10.72 -24.48
N LYS A 408 1.95 11.40 -23.42
CA LYS A 408 0.60 11.21 -22.88
C LYS A 408 -0.38 11.43 -24.03
N ARG A 409 -1.06 10.37 -24.45
CA ARG A 409 -2.12 10.45 -25.45
C ARG A 409 -3.19 11.33 -24.81
N GLN A 410 -3.43 12.53 -25.35
CA GLN A 410 -4.56 13.36 -24.93
C GLN A 410 -5.81 12.57 -25.27
N VAL A 411 -6.32 11.79 -24.31
CA VAL A 411 -7.66 11.28 -24.37
C VAL A 411 -8.52 12.51 -24.17
N ALA A 412 -8.98 13.10 -25.27
CA ALA A 412 -10.06 14.06 -25.20
C ALA A 412 -11.21 13.34 -24.49
N HIS A 413 -11.44 13.66 -23.22
CA HIS A 413 -12.72 13.44 -22.60
C HIS A 413 -13.70 14.33 -23.37
N ASN A 414 -14.21 13.79 -24.47
CA ASN A 414 -15.47 14.24 -25.02
C ASN A 414 -16.49 13.98 -23.91
N HIS A 415 -16.71 14.98 -23.07
CA HIS A 415 -17.97 15.18 -22.40
C HIS A 415 -19.01 15.33 -23.50
N ARG A 416 -19.48 14.19 -24.01
CA ARG A 416 -20.70 14.12 -24.80
C ARG A 416 -21.81 14.38 -23.79
N ALA A 417 -22.05 15.67 -23.54
CA ALA A 417 -23.25 16.15 -22.89
C ALA A 417 -24.43 15.67 -23.72
N GLY A 418 -24.95 14.49 -23.37
CA GLY A 418 -26.21 13.98 -23.85
C GLY A 418 -27.31 14.87 -23.30
N LYS A 419 -27.55 16.01 -23.96
CA LYS A 419 -28.82 16.73 -23.90
C LYS A 419 -29.91 15.78 -24.42
N LYS A 420 -30.45 14.92 -23.55
CA LYS A 420 -31.81 14.43 -23.75
C LYS A 420 -32.73 15.61 -23.47
N LYS A 421 -33.15 16.27 -24.54
CA LYS A 421 -34.33 17.15 -24.53
C LYS A 421 -35.52 16.28 -24.11
N PHE A 422 -35.98 16.43 -22.88
CA PHE A 422 -37.35 16.09 -22.53
C PHE A 422 -38.20 17.31 -22.85
N ASP A 423 -39.11 17.17 -23.81
CA ASP A 423 -40.13 18.15 -24.13
C ASP A 423 -41.09 18.30 -22.94
N ALA A 424 -40.94 19.39 -22.20
CA ALA A 424 -41.91 19.83 -21.22
C ALA A 424 -42.78 20.94 -21.84
N LYS A 425 -43.92 20.54 -22.41
CA LYS A 425 -45.07 21.43 -22.57
C LYS A 425 -46.12 21.03 -21.54
N GLN A 426 -46.66 22.05 -20.85
CA GLN A 426 -47.82 22.02 -19.94
C GLN A 426 -47.49 21.43 -18.56
N GLN A 427 -47.70 22.07 -17.41
CA GLN A 427 -48.59 23.17 -17.04
C GLN A 427 -48.05 23.94 -15.81
N ASN A 428 -48.13 25.24 -15.97
CA ASN A 428 -48.29 26.33 -15.02
C ASN A 428 -48.88 26.02 -13.61
N LYS A 429 -48.44 26.87 -12.64
CA LYS A 429 -49.08 27.25 -11.34
C LYS A 429 -48.83 26.26 -10.18
N ARG A 430 -48.38 26.62 -8.97
CA ARG A 430 -48.32 27.90 -8.23
C ARG A 430 -47.40 27.75 -6.99
N LYS A 431 -46.61 28.81 -6.75
CA LYS A 431 -46.26 29.49 -5.49
C LYS A 431 -46.17 28.69 -4.16
N PHE A 432 -44.97 28.78 -3.59
CA PHE A 432 -44.66 28.77 -2.16
C PHE A 432 -45.58 29.70 -1.34
N THR A 433 -46.13 29.21 -0.23
CA THR A 433 -46.38 30.01 0.98
C THR A 433 -46.24 29.17 2.25
N LYS A 434 -45.28 29.58 3.09
CA LYS A 434 -45.22 29.57 4.56
C LYS A 434 -45.90 28.44 5.34
N PHE A 435 -45.05 27.66 6.03
CA PHE A 435 -45.42 26.86 7.19
C PHE A 435 -45.68 27.77 8.39
N ASP A 436 -46.84 27.61 9.02
CA ASP A 436 -47.17 28.17 10.32
C ASP A 436 -47.62 27.04 11.27
N LYS A 437 -47.23 27.17 12.54
CA LYS A 437 -47.45 26.18 13.61
C LYS A 437 -48.90 26.26 14.13
N ASN A 438 -49.61 25.13 14.26
CA ASN A 438 -50.18 24.64 15.54
C ASN A 438 -51.28 23.57 15.40
N LYS A 439 -51.30 22.71 16.43
CA LYS A 439 -52.44 22.05 17.12
C LYS A 439 -53.24 20.92 16.42
N ASN A 440 -53.13 19.75 17.07
CA ASN A 440 -54.19 18.84 17.51
C ASN A 440 -55.51 18.82 16.72
N GLN A 441 -55.86 17.64 16.19
CA GLN A 441 -57.04 16.90 16.65
C GLN A 441 -57.10 15.48 16.08
N SER A 442 -57.84 14.66 16.82
CA SER A 442 -57.95 13.20 16.83
C SER A 442 -58.87 12.57 15.77
N LYS A 443 -58.78 11.23 15.66
CA LYS A 443 -59.78 10.25 15.15
C LYS A 443 -59.90 10.22 13.60
N THR A 444 -60.02 9.10 12.88
CA THR A 444 -60.45 7.71 13.18
C THR A 444 -60.07 6.76 12.03
N VAL A 445 -60.01 5.48 12.36
CA VAL A 445 -59.70 4.26 11.56
C VAL A 445 -60.52 4.10 10.26
N LYS A 446 -59.89 3.57 9.20
CA LYS A 446 -60.46 2.50 8.32
C LYS A 446 -59.36 1.69 7.62
N LYS A 447 -59.40 0.37 7.81
CA LYS A 447 -58.54 -0.67 7.20
C LYS A 447 -58.83 -0.84 5.70
N SER A 448 -57.79 -1.08 4.89
CA SER A 448 -57.91 -1.73 3.57
C SER A 448 -56.77 -2.74 3.35
N LYS A 449 -57.14 -3.86 2.71
CA LYS A 449 -56.46 -5.18 2.59
C LYS A 449 -55.10 -5.17 1.86
N PRO A 450 -54.26 -6.21 2.08
CA PRO A 450 -52.97 -6.38 1.41
C PRO A 450 -53.09 -6.99 0.00
N THR A 451 -52.19 -6.52 -0.87
CA THR A 451 -52.01 -6.91 -2.27
C THR A 451 -51.33 -8.28 -2.40
N ILE A 452 -51.78 -9.04 -3.40
CA ILE A 452 -51.43 -10.43 -3.71
C ILE A 452 -50.00 -10.53 -4.27
N ALA A 453 -49.21 -11.49 -3.77
CA ALA A 453 -47.88 -11.86 -4.26
C ALA A 453 -47.96 -13.01 -5.32
N PRO A 454 -46.99 -13.11 -6.25
CA PRO A 454 -47.05 -14.00 -7.41
C PRO A 454 -46.92 -15.49 -7.07
N LYS A 455 -47.66 -16.30 -7.83
CA LYS A 455 -47.71 -17.78 -7.78
C LYS A 455 -46.42 -18.38 -8.32
N ASN A 456 -45.49 -18.72 -7.43
CA ASN A 456 -44.54 -19.86 -7.49
C ASN A 456 -43.44 -19.69 -6.43
N SER A 457 -43.84 -19.51 -5.16
CA SER A 457 -42.92 -19.54 -4.03
C SER A 457 -43.08 -20.85 -3.25
N PRO A 458 -41.99 -21.55 -2.87
CA PRO A 458 -42.02 -22.80 -2.12
C PRO A 458 -42.61 -22.66 -0.70
N PHE A 459 -42.90 -21.44 -0.25
CA PHE A 459 -43.48 -21.14 1.06
C PHE A 459 -45.01 -21.17 1.12
N ALA A 460 -45.70 -21.49 0.00
CA ALA A 460 -47.17 -21.57 -0.02
C ALA A 460 -47.75 -22.69 0.86
N ALA A 461 -46.99 -23.78 1.08
CA ALA A 461 -47.44 -24.91 1.90
C ALA A 461 -47.43 -24.62 3.41
N LEU A 462 -46.53 -23.75 3.90
CA LEU A 462 -46.44 -23.38 5.32
C LEU A 462 -47.54 -22.42 5.77
N MET A 463 -48.06 -21.58 4.87
CA MET A 463 -49.16 -20.67 5.17
C MET A 463 -50.54 -21.36 5.23
N ALA A 464 -50.67 -22.58 4.70
CA ALA A 464 -51.92 -23.34 4.75
C ALA A 464 -52.13 -24.07 6.09
N LEU A 465 -51.07 -24.27 6.89
CA LEU A 465 -51.13 -24.98 8.18
C LEU A 465 -51.41 -24.08 9.40
N LYS A 466 -51.25 -22.75 9.26
CA LYS A 466 -51.43 -21.80 10.38
C LYS A 466 -52.87 -21.30 10.57
N ASN A 467 -53.81 -21.65 9.68
CA ASN A 467 -55.22 -21.24 9.77
C ASN A 467 -56.15 -22.35 10.30
N LYS A 468 -55.60 -23.39 10.93
CA LYS A 468 -56.40 -24.52 11.45
C LYS A 468 -56.10 -24.95 12.89
N MET A 469 -55.50 -24.09 13.70
CA MET A 469 -55.43 -24.23 15.15
C MET A 469 -55.75 -22.91 15.85
#